data_AF-A0A849BX65-F1
#
_entry.id   AF-A0A849BX65-F1
#
_cell.length_a   1.000
_cell.length_b   1.000
_cell.length_c   1.000
_cell.angle_alpha   90.00
_cell.angle_beta   90.00
_cell.angle_gamma   90.00
#
_symmetry.space_group_name_H-M   'P 1'
#
loop_
_entity.id
_entity.type
_entity.pdbx_description
1 polymer ?
#
loop_
_entity_poly.entity_id
_entity_poly.type
_entity_poly.pdbx_seq_one_letter_code
_entity_poly.pdbx_strand_id
1 'polypeptide(L)'
;MIRLAPHIAVAAAGDPGSGTFAVCDGEGAALWYGPYSDFEHAHPRGPRMAASMAAATRAVWLAGRACAETGLRQADVHLTVPDREVDAAVLFSMATMAGLRLRLLAESENPAHDWCRVPGQRDWRPGTLAALVEYRAVHDRAVVEISS
;
A
#
# COMPACT_ATOMS: atom_id res chain seq x y z
N MET A 1 -18.79 -7.50 -21.73
CA MET A 1 -17.40 -7.87 -22.08
C MET A 1 -16.58 -7.84 -20.79
N ILE A 2 -15.84 -8.90 -20.46
CA ILE A 2 -14.98 -8.92 -19.26
C ILE A 2 -13.62 -8.37 -19.67
N ARG A 3 -13.11 -7.37 -18.95
CA ARG A 3 -11.76 -6.82 -19.14
C ARG A 3 -10.88 -7.25 -17.97
N LEU A 4 -9.66 -7.68 -18.25
CA LEU A 4 -8.65 -7.85 -17.21
C LEU A 4 -7.96 -6.51 -16.93
N ALA A 5 -7.87 -6.11 -15.66
CA ALA A 5 -7.13 -4.94 -15.22
C ALA A 5 -6.01 -5.36 -14.26
N PRO A 6 -4.83 -4.71 -14.33
CA PRO A 6 -3.77 -4.91 -13.36
C PRO A 6 -4.23 -4.46 -11.97
N HIS A 7 -4.01 -5.31 -10.99
CA HIS A 7 -4.38 -5.14 -9.60
C HIS A 7 -3.20 -5.48 -8.70
N ILE A 8 -2.99 -4.68 -7.66
CA ILE A 8 -1.97 -4.90 -6.63
C ILE A 8 -2.67 -4.88 -5.28
N ALA A 9 -2.48 -5.94 -4.50
CA ALA A 9 -2.90 -6.01 -3.09
C ALA A 9 -1.67 -5.90 -2.19
N VAL A 10 -1.68 -4.94 -1.28
CA VAL A 10 -0.65 -4.76 -0.26
C VAL A 10 -1.28 -4.38 1.06
N ALA A 11 -0.66 -4.80 2.17
CA ALA A 11 -1.03 -4.37 3.51
C ALA A 11 0.15 -3.68 4.18
N ALA A 12 -0.13 -2.66 4.98
CA ALA A 12 0.88 -1.88 5.68
C ALA A 12 0.47 -1.61 7.12
N ALA A 13 1.43 -1.66 8.04
CA ALA A 13 1.22 -1.32 9.43
C ALA A 13 2.45 -0.63 10.01
N GLY A 14 2.20 0.28 10.94
CA GLY A 14 3.21 0.89 11.76
C GLY A 14 2.94 0.62 13.24
N ASP A 15 3.98 0.36 14.01
CA ASP A 15 3.90 0.18 15.46
C ASP A 15 4.79 1.24 16.16
N PRO A 16 4.18 2.31 16.71
CA PRO A 16 4.94 3.35 17.41
C PRO A 16 5.52 2.86 18.76
N GLY A 17 5.01 1.76 19.33
CA GLY A 17 5.50 1.21 20.59
C GLY A 17 6.85 0.50 20.43
N SER A 18 7.02 -0.23 19.32
CA SER A 18 8.29 -0.87 18.95
C SER A 18 9.16 -0.01 18.03
N GLY A 19 8.62 1.06 17.46
CA GLY A 19 9.34 1.92 16.52
C GLY A 19 9.62 1.22 15.17
N THR A 20 8.71 0.36 14.72
CA THR A 20 8.86 -0.47 13.52
C THR A 20 7.71 -0.31 12.55
N PHE A 21 7.95 -0.58 11.27
CA PHE A 21 6.91 -0.72 10.25
C PHE A 21 7.00 -2.04 9.52
N ALA A 22 5.93 -2.36 8.80
CA ALA A 22 5.92 -3.43 7.83
C ALA A 22 5.00 -3.13 6.64
N VAL A 23 5.35 -3.70 5.50
CA VAL A 23 4.55 -3.83 4.29
C VAL A 23 4.64 -5.28 3.81
N CYS A 24 3.50 -5.89 3.52
CA CYS A 24 3.38 -7.22 2.95
C CYS A 24 2.46 -7.22 1.72
N ASP A 25 2.52 -8.31 0.95
CA ASP A 25 1.61 -8.53 -0.17
C ASP A 25 0.21 -8.96 0.30
N GLY A 26 -0.70 -9.21 -0.64
CA GLY A 26 -2.08 -9.63 -0.36
C GLY A 26 -2.21 -10.96 0.37
N GLU A 27 -1.17 -11.80 0.36
CA GLU A 27 -1.11 -13.09 1.05
C GLU A 27 -0.40 -12.98 2.41
N GLY A 28 0.04 -11.76 2.79
CA GLY A 28 0.71 -11.48 4.06
C GLY A 28 2.21 -11.77 4.07
N ALA A 29 2.84 -12.07 2.93
CA ALA A 29 4.28 -12.26 2.88
C ALA A 29 5.01 -10.90 2.94
N ALA A 30 5.97 -10.78 3.87
CA ALA A 30 6.71 -9.52 4.05
C ALA A 30 7.50 -9.11 2.81
N LEU A 31 7.23 -7.89 2.34
CA LEU A 31 7.96 -7.21 1.28
C LEU A 31 9.03 -6.28 1.84
N TRP A 32 8.70 -5.57 2.92
CA TRP A 32 9.59 -4.62 3.57
C TRP A 32 9.19 -4.45 5.04
N TYR A 33 10.10 -4.66 5.97
CA TYR A 33 9.88 -4.32 7.38
C TYR A 33 11.19 -3.93 8.08
N GLY A 34 11.07 -3.21 9.17
CA GLY A 34 12.21 -2.82 9.99
C GLY A 34 11.93 -1.62 10.87
N PRO A 35 12.98 -1.07 11.52
CA PRO A 35 12.85 0.13 12.33
C PRO A 35 12.53 1.36 11.46
N TYR A 36 11.87 2.35 12.06
CA TYR A 36 11.80 3.69 11.50
C TYR A 36 13.18 4.36 11.50
N SER A 37 13.34 5.33 10.60
CA SER A 37 14.40 6.31 10.74
C SER A 37 14.03 7.41 11.75
N ASP A 38 15.03 8.07 12.34
CA ASP A 38 14.80 9.15 13.31
C ASP A 38 13.97 10.31 12.71
N PHE A 39 14.09 10.55 11.41
CA PHE A 39 13.33 11.58 10.68
C PHE A 39 11.82 11.32 10.67
N GLU A 40 11.41 10.06 10.78
CA GLU A 40 10.00 9.65 10.72
C GLU A 40 9.29 9.82 12.06
N HIS A 41 10.00 10.01 13.16
CA HIS A 41 9.40 10.18 14.47
C HIS A 41 8.83 11.59 14.71
N ALA A 42 9.25 12.58 13.92
CA ALA A 42 8.93 14.00 14.13
C ALA A 42 7.60 14.46 13.46
N HIS A 43 6.59 13.60 13.39
CA HIS A 43 5.32 13.98 12.75
C HIS A 43 4.48 14.90 13.66
N PRO A 44 3.95 16.03 13.16
CA PRO A 44 3.23 17.03 13.97
C PRO A 44 1.91 16.51 14.57
N ARG A 45 1.41 15.38 14.07
CA ARG A 45 0.20 14.70 14.57
C ARG A 45 0.51 13.53 15.53
N GLY A 46 1.74 13.43 16.02
CA GLY A 46 2.16 12.43 16.99
C GLY A 46 2.67 11.11 16.38
N PRO A 47 3.26 10.24 17.22
CA PRO A 47 4.03 9.07 16.77
C PRO A 47 3.17 7.99 16.08
N ARG A 48 1.89 7.85 16.44
CA ARG A 48 1.00 6.85 15.82
C ARG A 48 0.64 7.18 14.37
N MET A 49 0.29 8.44 14.09
CA MET A 49 0.09 8.94 12.73
C MET A 49 1.40 8.87 11.93
N ALA A 50 2.54 9.19 12.57
CA ALA A 50 3.86 9.09 11.96
C ALA A 50 4.15 7.67 11.46
N ALA A 51 3.98 6.71 12.37
CA ALA A 51 4.19 5.28 12.15
C ALA A 51 3.31 4.75 11.00
N SER A 52 2.02 5.08 11.04
CA SER A 52 1.04 4.67 10.04
C SER A 52 1.30 5.29 8.67
N MET A 53 1.64 6.58 8.61
CA MET A 53 1.99 7.26 7.36
C MET A 53 3.29 6.72 6.76
N ALA A 54 4.31 6.49 7.58
CA ALA A 54 5.57 5.91 7.15
C ALA A 54 5.37 4.53 6.49
N ALA A 55 4.53 3.68 7.08
CA ALA A 55 4.21 2.37 6.51
C ALA A 55 3.38 2.49 5.22
N ALA A 56 2.29 3.27 5.24
CA ALA A 56 1.37 3.41 4.12
C ALA A 56 2.03 4.05 2.88
N THR A 57 2.88 5.06 3.08
CA THR A 57 3.60 5.72 1.98
C THR A 57 4.59 4.78 1.30
N ARG A 58 5.26 3.90 2.06
CA ARG A 58 6.11 2.83 1.49
C ARG A 58 5.33 1.82 0.68
N ALA A 59 4.13 1.44 1.14
CA ALA A 59 3.28 0.53 0.39
C ALA A 59 2.82 1.12 -0.96
N VAL A 60 2.41 2.39 -0.97
CA VAL A 60 2.11 3.12 -2.22
C VAL A 60 3.33 3.19 -3.12
N TRP A 61 4.50 3.45 -2.56
CA TRP A 61 5.76 3.49 -3.31
C TRP A 61 6.08 2.12 -3.94
N LEU A 62 5.96 1.01 -3.18
CA LEU A 62 6.18 -0.34 -3.69
C LEU A 62 5.20 -0.71 -4.82
N ALA A 63 3.93 -0.35 -4.68
CA ALA A 63 2.95 -0.56 -5.74
C ALA A 63 3.30 0.24 -7.01
N GLY A 64 3.77 1.49 -6.86
CA GLY A 64 4.23 2.30 -7.99
C GLY A 64 5.46 1.69 -8.69
N ARG A 65 6.37 1.11 -7.91
CA ARG A 65 7.52 0.37 -8.44
C ARG A 65 7.12 -0.90 -9.17
N ALA A 66 6.14 -1.66 -8.65
CA ALA A 66 5.59 -2.82 -9.34
C ALA A 66 5.01 -2.45 -10.72
N CYS A 67 4.26 -1.35 -10.81
CA CYS A 67 3.79 -0.80 -12.09
C CYS A 67 4.95 -0.43 -13.03
N ALA A 68 5.97 0.25 -12.51
CA ALA A 68 7.12 0.64 -13.31
C ALA A 68 7.93 -0.57 -13.84
N GLU A 69 8.16 -1.58 -13.00
CA GLU A 69 8.88 -2.81 -13.37
C GLU A 69 8.13 -3.64 -14.43
N THR A 70 6.81 -3.51 -14.50
CA THR A 70 5.95 -4.20 -15.48
C THR A 70 5.65 -3.37 -16.73
N GLY A 71 6.12 -2.11 -16.79
CA GLY A 71 5.84 -1.20 -17.89
C GLY A 71 4.36 -0.76 -17.97
N LEU A 72 3.60 -0.94 -16.89
CA LEU A 72 2.19 -0.57 -16.86
C LEU A 72 2.03 0.93 -16.69
N ARG A 73 1.09 1.51 -17.46
CA ARG A 73 0.71 2.91 -17.31
C ARG A 73 -0.19 3.17 -16.10
N GLN A 74 -0.97 2.16 -15.69
CA GLN A 74 -1.89 2.27 -14.58
C GLN A 74 -2.24 0.91 -13.98
N ALA A 75 -2.39 0.84 -12.64
CA ALA A 75 -2.95 -0.32 -11.93
C ALA A 75 -3.93 0.13 -10.83
N ASP A 76 -4.87 -0.75 -10.50
CA ASP A 76 -5.73 -0.60 -9.33
C ASP A 76 -4.98 -1.15 -8.09
N VAL A 77 -4.97 -0.40 -6.98
CA VAL A 77 -4.23 -0.78 -5.77
C VAL A 77 -5.18 -0.86 -4.60
N HIS A 78 -5.21 -2.01 -3.93
CA HIS A 78 -5.86 -2.14 -2.63
C HIS A 78 -4.79 -2.09 -1.55
N LEU A 79 -4.83 -1.03 -0.73
CA LEU A 79 -3.96 -0.85 0.42
C LEU A 79 -4.77 -1.09 1.68
N THR A 80 -4.44 -2.15 2.42
CA THR A 80 -4.99 -2.42 3.75
C THR A 80 -4.11 -1.78 4.82
N VAL A 81 -4.74 -1.00 5.71
CA VAL A 81 -4.12 -0.35 6.88
C VAL A 81 -4.92 -0.75 8.13
N PRO A 82 -4.30 -0.77 9.33
CA PRO A 82 -4.99 -1.29 10.53
C PRO A 82 -6.13 -0.39 11.01
N ASP A 83 -6.01 0.91 10.76
CA ASP A 83 -7.02 1.90 11.08
C ASP A 83 -6.93 3.09 10.10
N ARG A 84 -7.76 4.12 10.31
CA ARG A 84 -7.77 5.33 9.48
C ARG A 84 -6.83 6.41 9.98
N GLU A 85 -5.83 6.10 10.80
CA GLU A 85 -4.80 7.05 11.22
C GLU A 85 -3.74 7.26 10.13
N VAL A 86 -4.23 7.62 8.94
CA VAL A 86 -3.43 7.99 7.78
C VAL A 86 -4.05 9.21 7.11
N ASP A 87 -3.21 10.06 6.52
CA ASP A 87 -3.67 11.16 5.67
C ASP A 87 -4.00 10.62 4.26
N ALA A 88 -5.27 10.27 4.06
CA ALA A 88 -5.73 9.69 2.81
C ALA A 88 -5.47 10.63 1.61
N ALA A 89 -5.60 11.95 1.77
CA ALA A 89 -5.40 12.89 0.67
C ALA A 89 -3.95 12.87 0.17
N VAL A 90 -2.98 12.76 1.07
CA VAL A 90 -1.56 12.56 0.73
C VAL A 90 -1.37 11.23 0.00
N LEU A 91 -1.93 10.14 0.52
CA LEU A 91 -1.80 8.82 -0.11
C LEU A 91 -2.42 8.76 -1.51
N PHE A 92 -3.59 9.36 -1.71
CA PHE A 92 -4.24 9.46 -3.03
C PHE A 92 -3.41 10.31 -4.01
N SER A 93 -2.83 11.41 -3.55
CA SER A 93 -1.95 12.26 -4.36
C SER A 93 -0.70 11.49 -4.80
N MET A 94 -0.04 10.79 -3.86
CA MET A 94 1.13 9.95 -4.14
C MET A 94 0.79 8.83 -5.12
N ALA A 95 -0.32 8.13 -4.90
CA ALA A 95 -0.79 7.06 -5.77
C ALA A 95 -1.05 7.57 -7.20
N THR A 96 -1.74 8.70 -7.34
CA THR A 96 -2.06 9.30 -8.63
C THR A 96 -0.79 9.65 -9.41
N MET A 97 0.20 10.27 -8.74
CA MET A 97 1.50 10.58 -9.35
C MET A 97 2.27 9.33 -9.79
N ALA A 98 2.06 8.21 -9.12
CA ALA A 98 2.66 6.91 -9.46
C ALA A 98 1.85 6.08 -10.49
N GLY A 99 0.77 6.63 -11.06
CA GLY A 99 -0.10 5.90 -11.99
C GLY A 99 -0.96 4.83 -11.30
N LEU A 100 -1.36 5.05 -10.05
CA LEU A 100 -2.14 4.09 -9.27
C LEU A 100 -3.54 4.63 -9.01
N ARG A 101 -4.54 3.75 -9.16
CA ARG A 101 -5.91 3.97 -8.67
C ARG A 101 -6.02 3.33 -7.29
N LEU A 102 -5.78 4.12 -6.25
CA LEU A 102 -5.77 3.65 -4.87
C LEU A 102 -7.17 3.39 -4.33
N ARG A 103 -7.32 2.31 -3.58
CA ARG A 103 -8.43 2.04 -2.66
C ARG A 103 -7.84 1.73 -1.30
N LEU A 104 -8.18 2.56 -0.32
CA LEU A 104 -7.75 2.39 1.07
C LEU A 104 -8.79 1.56 1.83
N LEU A 105 -8.34 0.48 2.47
CA LEU A 105 -9.14 -0.40 3.30
C LEU A 105 -8.61 -0.31 4.74
N ALA A 106 -9.48 -0.01 5.69
CA ALA A 106 -9.13 -0.01 7.11
C ALA A 106 -9.69 -1.28 7.73
N GLU A 107 -8.81 -2.21 8.10
CA GLU A 107 -9.17 -3.54 8.59
C GLU A 107 -8.34 -3.85 9.84
N SER A 108 -9.01 -4.27 10.92
CA SER A 108 -8.32 -4.61 12.18
C SER A 108 -7.41 -5.82 12.03
N GLU A 109 -7.82 -6.79 11.20
CA GLU A 109 -7.03 -7.96 10.83
C GLU A 109 -6.09 -7.57 9.69
N ASN A 110 -4.91 -7.06 10.05
CA ASN A 110 -3.90 -6.63 9.08
C ASN A 110 -2.63 -7.49 9.24
N PRO A 111 -2.25 -8.31 8.24
CA PRO A 111 -1.10 -9.20 8.33
C PRO A 111 0.24 -8.46 8.48
N ALA A 112 0.30 -7.17 8.15
CA ALA A 112 1.52 -6.37 8.36
C ALA A 112 1.81 -6.13 9.85
N HIS A 113 0.80 -6.19 10.74
CA HIS A 113 1.04 -6.01 12.18
C HIS A 113 1.95 -7.06 12.78
N ASP A 114 1.83 -8.31 12.33
CA ASP A 114 2.67 -9.40 12.84
C ASP A 114 4.14 -9.16 12.49
N TRP A 115 4.40 -8.62 11.31
CA TRP A 115 5.76 -8.30 10.85
C TRP A 115 6.41 -7.15 11.60
N CYS A 116 5.64 -6.21 12.18
CA CYS A 116 6.20 -5.20 13.09
C CYS A 116 6.83 -5.81 14.34
N ARG A 117 6.40 -7.02 14.75
CA ARG A 117 6.88 -7.69 15.95
C ARG A 117 8.02 -8.68 15.67
N VAL A 118 8.29 -8.98 14.40
CA VAL A 118 9.35 -9.90 14.00
C VAL A 118 10.71 -9.20 14.16
N PRO A 119 11.66 -9.78 14.92
CA PRO A 119 12.99 -9.21 15.04
C PRO A 119 13.74 -9.10 13.71
N GLY A 120 14.50 -8.02 13.55
CA GLY A 120 15.36 -7.78 12.39
C GLY A 120 14.72 -6.84 11.37
N GLN A 121 15.19 -6.95 10.13
CA GLN A 121 14.73 -6.12 9.03
C GLN A 121 14.79 -6.90 7.71
N ARG A 122 13.92 -6.52 6.78
CA ARG A 122 13.96 -6.95 5.39
C ARG A 122 13.73 -5.74 4.53
N ASP A 123 14.68 -5.43 3.66
CA ASP A 123 14.47 -4.40 2.63
C ASP A 123 13.77 -5.00 1.40
N TRP A 124 13.08 -4.14 0.66
CA TRP A 124 12.50 -4.52 -0.62
C TRP A 124 13.62 -4.86 -1.63
N ARG A 125 13.29 -5.63 -2.68
CA ARG A 125 14.27 -6.08 -3.68
C ARG A 125 13.87 -5.63 -5.08
N PRO A 126 14.73 -4.86 -5.79
CA PRO A 126 14.49 -4.52 -7.19
C PRO A 126 14.28 -5.76 -8.06
N GLY A 127 13.37 -5.67 -9.02
CA GLY A 127 13.09 -6.75 -9.97
C GLY A 127 12.23 -7.90 -9.42
N THR A 128 11.77 -7.80 -8.17
CA THR A 128 10.87 -8.79 -7.57
C THR A 128 9.42 -8.32 -7.50
N LEU A 129 9.16 -7.02 -7.70
CA LEU A 129 7.86 -6.40 -7.44
C LEU A 129 6.86 -6.63 -8.57
N ALA A 130 7.34 -7.00 -9.77
CA ALA A 130 6.46 -7.43 -10.86
C ALA A 130 5.54 -8.60 -10.46
N ALA A 131 5.95 -9.45 -9.51
CA ALA A 131 5.14 -10.55 -9.00
C ALA A 131 3.92 -10.09 -8.18
N LEU A 132 3.88 -8.82 -7.74
CA LEU A 132 2.72 -8.24 -7.02
C LEU A 132 1.55 -7.90 -7.94
N VAL A 133 1.79 -7.88 -9.27
CA VAL A 133 0.76 -7.50 -10.23
C VAL A 133 -0.06 -8.72 -10.60
N GLU A 134 -1.31 -8.72 -10.16
CA GLU A 134 -2.33 -9.68 -10.56
C GLU A 134 -3.22 -9.08 -11.66
N TYR A 135 -3.85 -9.92 -12.48
CA TYR A 135 -4.85 -9.47 -13.44
C TYR A 135 -6.23 -9.92 -12.99
N ARG A 136 -7.08 -8.96 -12.62
CA ARG A 136 -8.43 -9.22 -12.12
C ARG A 136 -9.48 -8.84 -13.15
N ALA A 137 -10.56 -9.61 -13.19
CA ALA A 137 -11.71 -9.34 -14.04
C ALA A 137 -12.47 -8.11 -13.52
N VAL A 138 -12.66 -7.12 -14.39
CA VAL A 138 -13.43 -5.92 -14.12
C VAL A 138 -14.67 -5.92 -15.00
N HIS A 139 -15.81 -5.71 -14.36
CA HIS A 139 -17.08 -5.52 -15.05
C HIS A 139 -17.21 -4.05 -15.40
N ASP A 140 -17.31 -3.74 -16.69
CA ASP A 140 -17.64 -2.40 -17.12
C ASP A 140 -19.08 -2.10 -16.68
N ARG A 141 -19.27 -1.20 -15.73
CA ARG A 141 -20.61 -0.67 -15.46
C ARG A 141 -20.95 0.21 -16.65
N ALA A 142 -21.80 -0.30 -17.54
CA ALA A 142 -22.38 0.51 -18.59
C ALA A 142 -22.92 1.81 -17.96
N VAL A 143 -22.38 2.94 -18.42
CA VAL A 143 -22.93 4.25 -18.10
C VAL A 143 -24.35 4.26 -18.62
N VAL A 144 -25.33 4.24 -17.73
CA VAL A 144 -26.70 4.57 -18.10
C VAL A 144 -26.68 6.07 -18.35
N GLU A 145 -26.50 6.47 -19.60
CA GLU A 145 -26.83 7.83 -20.03
C GLU A 145 -28.32 8.02 -19.79
N ILE A 146 -28.68 8.66 -18.68
CA ILE A 146 -30.01 9.20 -18.49
C ILE A 146 -30.07 10.45 -19.35
N SER A 147 -30.56 10.30 -20.58
CA SER A 147 -31.00 11.45 -21.37
C SER A 147 -32.20 12.09 -20.66
N SER A 148 -32.13 13.41 -20.43
CA SER A 148 -33.27 14.27 -20.13
C SER A 148 -33.18 15.50 -21.03
#